data_AF-A0AB39FNE6-F1
#
_entry.id   AF-A0AB39FNE6-F1
#
_cell.length_a   1.000
_cell.length_b   1.000
_cell.length_c   1.000
_cell.angle_alpha   90.00
_cell.angle_beta   90.00
_cell.angle_gamma   90.00
#
_symmetry.space_group_name_H-M   'P 1'
#
loop_
_entity.id
_entity.type
_entity.pdbx_description
1 polymer ?
#
loop_
_entity_poly.entity_id
_entity_poly.type
_entity_poly.pdbx_seq_one_letter_code
_entity_poly.pdbx_strand_id
1 'polypeptide(L)'
;MISKTRLGFIGAALTLMSVSVCADTLNDWVQEVALTRQDALAIINQQTIEFVFVGQHRGCEQVAALQRGGPQINFEICGQEVRDKHSVAPLWPADDGSRTMLTMVVNHALNQGQFQATDPNGYLIFARRQSAIGACVTLSVNISYAGDLVDRDTRRICH
;
A
#
# COMPACT_ATOMS: atom_id res chain seq x y z
N MET A 1 70.34 13.63 -37.59
CA MET A 1 69.66 12.68 -36.68
C MET A 1 68.69 13.46 -35.81
N ILE A 2 67.43 13.04 -35.83
CA ILE A 2 66.26 13.69 -35.24
C ILE A 2 66.11 13.23 -33.79
N SER A 3 65.80 14.12 -32.85
CA SER A 3 64.91 13.75 -31.74
C SER A 3 64.12 14.96 -31.26
N LYS A 4 62.80 14.85 -31.38
CA LYS A 4 61.77 15.84 -31.05
C LYS A 4 61.33 15.64 -29.60
N THR A 5 61.39 16.69 -28.80
CA THR A 5 60.79 16.79 -27.47
C THR A 5 59.26 16.89 -27.61
N ARG A 6 58.50 15.92 -27.08
CA ARG A 6 57.04 16.01 -26.95
C ARG A 6 56.70 16.34 -25.49
N LEU A 7 56.10 17.51 -25.27
CA LEU A 7 55.42 17.84 -24.01
C LEU A 7 54.13 17.02 -23.91
N GLY A 8 53.92 16.47 -22.72
CA GLY A 8 52.79 15.61 -22.38
C GLY A 8 51.47 16.36 -22.32
N PHE A 9 50.43 15.71 -22.83
CA PHE A 9 49.04 16.03 -22.54
C PHE A 9 48.68 15.39 -21.19
N ILE A 10 48.36 16.20 -20.19
CA ILE A 10 47.70 15.74 -18.96
C ILE A 10 46.22 15.61 -19.30
N GLY A 11 45.78 14.38 -19.59
CA GLY A 11 44.37 14.04 -19.70
C GLY A 11 43.76 13.94 -18.31
N ALA A 12 42.95 14.93 -17.92
CA ALA A 12 42.08 14.81 -16.75
C ALA A 12 40.93 13.84 -17.09
N ALA A 13 40.99 12.62 -16.57
CA ALA A 13 39.89 11.67 -16.66
C ALA A 13 38.79 12.09 -15.68
N LEU A 14 37.70 12.65 -16.21
CA LEU A 14 36.46 12.89 -15.47
C LEU A 14 35.75 11.54 -15.31
N THR A 15 35.89 10.90 -14.15
CA THR A 15 35.09 9.73 -13.77
C THR A 15 33.68 10.19 -13.40
N LEU A 16 32.76 10.08 -14.37
CA LEU A 16 31.33 10.20 -14.14
C LEU A 16 30.89 9.10 -13.17
N MET A 17 30.60 9.46 -11.92
CA MET A 17 29.90 8.59 -10.98
C MET A 17 28.46 8.44 -11.47
N SER A 18 28.18 7.30 -12.10
CA SER A 18 26.82 6.90 -12.44
C SER A 18 26.04 6.67 -11.15
N VAL A 19 25.19 7.63 -10.78
CA VAL A 19 24.13 7.43 -9.79
C VAL A 19 23.07 6.55 -10.45
N SER A 20 23.08 5.26 -10.15
CA SER A 20 21.97 4.37 -10.47
C SER A 20 20.76 4.81 -9.67
N VAL A 21 19.83 5.51 -10.32
CA VAL A 21 18.48 5.70 -9.79
C VAL A 21 17.78 4.36 -9.92
N CYS A 22 17.71 3.58 -8.83
CA CYS A 22 16.80 2.45 -8.78
C CYS A 22 15.39 3.02 -8.88
N ALA A 23 14.70 2.75 -9.99
CA ALA A 23 13.30 3.08 -10.11
C ALA A 23 12.51 2.04 -9.32
N ASP A 24 11.85 2.46 -8.24
CA ASP A 24 10.99 1.57 -7.47
C ASP A 24 9.89 1.00 -8.37
N THR A 25 9.76 -0.33 -8.37
CA THR A 25 8.75 -1.03 -9.16
C THR A 25 7.45 -1.17 -8.39
N LEU A 26 6.37 -1.55 -9.10
CA LEU A 26 5.08 -1.88 -8.48
C LEU A 26 5.24 -2.95 -7.38
N ASN A 27 6.07 -3.97 -7.63
CA ASN A 27 6.28 -5.08 -6.70
C ASN A 27 7.06 -4.65 -5.46
N ASP A 28 8.01 -3.73 -5.59
CA ASP A 28 8.77 -3.22 -4.44
C ASP A 28 7.85 -2.51 -3.45
N TRP A 29 6.93 -1.68 -3.95
CA TRP A 29 5.91 -1.03 -3.13
C TRP A 29 4.91 -2.00 -2.51
N VAL A 30 4.49 -3.02 -3.26
CA VAL A 30 3.61 -4.07 -2.73
C VAL A 30 4.29 -4.81 -1.57
N GLN A 31 5.58 -5.15 -1.71
CA GLN A 31 6.36 -5.78 -0.63
C GLN A 31 6.53 -4.84 0.55
N GLU A 32 6.89 -3.58 0.32
CA GLU A 32 7.07 -2.59 1.39
C GLU A 32 5.79 -2.40 2.20
N VAL A 33 4.63 -2.29 1.54
CA VAL A 33 3.32 -2.20 2.22
C VAL A 33 2.99 -3.48 2.96
N ALA A 34 3.28 -4.66 2.40
CA ALA A 34 3.08 -5.93 3.09
C ALA A 34 3.97 -6.04 4.36
N LEU A 35 5.22 -5.58 4.30
CA LEU A 35 6.19 -5.61 5.39
C LEU A 35 5.86 -4.61 6.50
N THR A 36 5.59 -3.36 6.13
CA THR A 36 5.26 -2.30 7.07
C THR A 36 3.84 -2.42 7.61
N ARG A 37 2.96 -3.10 6.86
CA ARG A 37 1.52 -3.16 7.08
C ARG A 37 0.87 -1.78 7.09
N GLN A 38 1.48 -0.80 6.43
CA GLN A 38 1.01 0.57 6.35
C GLN A 38 0.66 0.91 4.92
N ASP A 39 -0.37 1.74 4.74
CA ASP A 39 -0.71 2.26 3.42
C ASP A 39 0.39 3.20 2.93
N ALA A 40 0.61 3.24 1.62
CA ALA A 40 1.63 4.06 0.99
C ALA A 40 1.09 4.77 -0.27
N LEU A 41 1.73 5.88 -0.61
CA LEU A 41 1.51 6.58 -1.88
C LEU A 41 2.84 6.60 -2.63
N ALA A 42 2.83 6.14 -3.88
CA ALA A 42 4.00 6.18 -4.74
C ALA A 42 3.70 6.84 -6.07
N ILE A 43 4.76 7.31 -6.73
CA ILE A 43 4.71 7.78 -8.11
C ILE A 43 5.49 6.78 -8.96
N ILE A 44 4.78 5.98 -9.76
CA ILE A 44 5.37 5.01 -10.68
C ILE A 44 4.99 5.44 -12.09
N ASN A 45 5.98 5.63 -12.97
CA ASN A 45 5.75 6.06 -14.36
C ASN A 45 4.84 7.31 -14.48
N GLN A 46 5.07 8.31 -13.63
CA GLN A 46 4.28 9.56 -13.55
C GLN A 46 2.81 9.38 -13.11
N GLN A 47 2.48 8.22 -12.55
CA GLN A 47 1.14 7.93 -12.01
C GLN A 47 1.21 7.78 -10.50
N THR A 48 0.35 8.52 -9.80
CA THR A 48 0.15 8.30 -8.36
C THR A 48 -0.63 7.01 -8.15
N ILE A 49 -0.05 6.08 -7.42
CA ILE A 49 -0.65 4.82 -7.01
C ILE A 49 -0.74 4.80 -5.49
N GLU A 50 -1.94 4.57 -4.97
CA GLU A 50 -2.16 4.31 -3.55
C GLU A 50 -2.09 2.81 -3.31
N PHE A 51 -1.21 2.40 -2.41
CA PHE A 51 -1.09 1.02 -1.96
C PHE A 51 -1.75 0.91 -0.60
N VAL A 52 -2.67 -0.04 -0.48
CA VAL A 52 -3.48 -0.25 0.71
C VAL A 52 -3.14 -1.60 1.31
N PHE A 53 -2.75 -1.61 2.59
CA PHE A 53 -2.65 -2.86 3.32
C PHE A 53 -4.06 -3.36 3.67
N VAL A 54 -4.48 -4.43 3.00
CA VAL A 54 -5.85 -4.98 3.13
C VAL A 54 -5.98 -5.82 4.40
N GLY A 55 -4.93 -6.56 4.76
CA GLY A 55 -4.91 -7.47 5.89
C GLY A 55 -4.26 -8.80 5.53
N GLN A 56 -4.61 -9.86 6.26
CA GLN A 56 -4.14 -11.22 5.97
C GLN A 56 -5.29 -12.11 5.49
N HIS A 57 -5.02 -12.94 4.49
CA HIS A 57 -5.90 -14.02 4.06
C HIS A 57 -5.09 -15.30 3.88
N ARG A 58 -5.55 -16.41 4.49
CA ARG A 58 -4.89 -17.73 4.42
C ARG A 58 -3.39 -17.72 4.75
N GLY A 59 -2.97 -16.84 5.65
CA GLY A 59 -1.58 -16.72 6.10
C GLY A 59 -0.68 -15.87 5.19
N CYS A 60 -1.24 -15.26 4.13
CA CYS A 60 -0.53 -14.35 3.24
C CYS A 60 -1.01 -12.91 3.45
N GLU A 61 -0.09 -11.96 3.35
CA GLU A 61 -0.41 -10.53 3.38
C GLU A 61 -1.14 -10.16 2.08
N GLN A 62 -2.09 -9.24 2.17
CA GLN A 62 -2.93 -8.82 1.04
C GLN A 62 -2.80 -7.31 0.87
N VAL A 63 -2.54 -6.88 -0.37
CA VAL A 63 -2.30 -5.47 -0.71
C VAL A 63 -3.12 -5.12 -1.94
N ALA A 64 -3.75 -3.95 -1.95
CA ALA A 64 -4.42 -3.42 -3.13
C ALA A 64 -3.65 -2.20 -3.67
N ALA A 65 -3.47 -2.13 -4.98
CA ALA A 65 -2.97 -0.94 -5.67
C ALA A 65 -4.13 -0.23 -6.36
N LEU A 66 -4.31 1.05 -6.01
CA LEU A 66 -5.36 1.92 -6.51
C LEU A 66 -4.73 3.00 -7.38
N GLN A 67 -4.96 2.90 -8.68
CA GLN A 67 -4.57 3.91 -9.64
C GLN A 67 -5.75 4.83 -9.92
N ARG A 68 -5.53 6.14 -9.87
CA ARG A 68 -6.59 7.11 -10.19
C ARG A 68 -7.10 6.92 -11.63
N GLY A 69 -8.36 6.55 -11.77
CA GLY A 69 -8.99 6.30 -13.07
C GLY A 69 -8.57 4.99 -13.75
N GLY A 70 -7.78 4.15 -13.07
CA GLY A 70 -7.42 2.80 -13.50
C GLY A 70 -8.18 1.73 -12.72
N PRO A 71 -8.03 0.45 -13.12
CA PRO A 71 -8.54 -0.66 -12.32
C PRO A 71 -7.78 -0.80 -11.01
N GLN A 72 -8.48 -1.24 -9.96
CA GLN A 72 -7.83 -1.75 -8.76
C GLN A 72 -7.12 -3.08 -9.09
N ILE A 73 -5.94 -3.28 -8.53
CA ILE A 73 -5.19 -4.54 -8.62
C ILE A 73 -5.00 -5.09 -7.22
N ASN A 74 -5.35 -6.36 -6.99
CA ASN A 74 -5.20 -7.03 -5.71
C ASN A 74 -3.99 -7.98 -5.76
N PHE A 75 -3.14 -7.90 -4.75
CA PHE A 75 -1.93 -8.70 -4.60
C PHE A 75 -2.02 -9.59 -3.36
N GLU A 76 -1.49 -10.79 -3.50
CA GLU A 76 -1.19 -11.71 -2.42
C GLU A 76 0.33 -11.84 -2.26
N ILE A 77 0.80 -11.75 -1.02
CA ILE A 77 2.21 -11.87 -0.67
C ILE A 77 2.38 -13.03 0.33
N CYS A 78 2.96 -14.13 -0.15
CA CYS A 78 3.25 -15.32 0.65
C CYS A 78 4.77 -15.49 0.77
N GLY A 79 5.35 -15.07 1.90
CA GLY A 79 6.82 -15.06 2.04
C GLY A 79 7.45 -13.98 1.15
N GLN A 80 8.21 -14.38 0.14
CA GLN A 80 8.86 -13.47 -0.82
C GLN A 80 8.16 -13.39 -2.18
N GLU A 81 7.12 -14.21 -2.40
CA GLU A 81 6.39 -14.24 -3.67
C GLU A 81 5.27 -13.19 -3.66
N VAL A 82 5.26 -12.33 -4.68
CA VAL A 82 4.19 -11.36 -4.94
C VAL A 82 3.38 -11.85 -6.13
N ARG A 83 2.06 -11.99 -5.94
CA ARG A 83 1.14 -12.47 -6.99
C ARG A 83 0.00 -11.50 -7.18
N ASP A 84 -0.20 -11.06 -8.42
CA ASP A 84 -1.47 -10.43 -8.82
C ASP A 84 -2.56 -11.52 -8.85
N LYS A 85 -3.69 -11.24 -8.18
CA LYS A 85 -4.81 -12.18 -8.05
C LYS A 85 -5.74 -12.16 -9.25
N HIS A 86 -5.70 -11.08 -10.06
CA HIS A 86 -6.61 -10.84 -11.19
C HIS A 86 -8.09 -11.08 -10.84
N SER A 87 -8.47 -10.77 -9.60
CA SER A 87 -9.80 -11.02 -9.05
C SER A 87 -10.57 -9.72 -8.85
N VAL A 88 -11.90 -9.84 -8.94
CA VAL A 88 -12.84 -8.75 -8.65
C VAL A 88 -13.62 -9.15 -7.41
N ALA A 89 -13.55 -8.31 -6.38
CA ALA A 89 -14.24 -8.56 -5.14
C ALA A 89 -15.77 -8.39 -5.32
N PRO A 90 -16.60 -9.23 -4.68
CA PRO A 90 -18.04 -9.02 -4.67
C PRO A 90 -18.39 -7.74 -3.89
N LEU A 91 -19.53 -7.13 -4.26
CA LEU A 91 -20.03 -5.94 -3.57
C LEU A 91 -20.45 -6.27 -2.14
N TRP A 92 -20.04 -5.43 -1.20
CA TRP A 92 -20.43 -5.57 0.20
C TRP A 92 -21.93 -5.30 0.38
N PRO A 93 -22.72 -6.24 0.95
CA PRO A 93 -24.19 -6.16 0.95
C PRO A 93 -24.77 -5.05 1.86
N ALA A 94 -23.95 -4.44 2.73
CA ALA A 94 -24.31 -3.33 3.62
C ALA A 94 -25.68 -3.50 4.34
N ASP A 95 -26.03 -4.73 4.71
CA ASP A 95 -27.21 -5.07 5.51
C ASP A 95 -27.01 -4.71 6.99
N ASP A 96 -28.05 -4.91 7.82
CA ASP A 96 -28.01 -4.52 9.24
C ASP A 96 -26.91 -5.24 10.04
N GLY A 97 -26.63 -6.52 9.71
CA GLY A 97 -25.58 -7.30 10.37
C GLY A 97 -24.20 -6.77 10.00
N SER A 98 -23.97 -6.55 8.71
CA SER A 98 -22.76 -5.95 8.17
C SER A 98 -22.51 -4.54 8.73
N ARG A 99 -23.54 -3.69 8.80
CA ARG A 99 -23.45 -2.34 9.39
C ARG A 99 -23.14 -2.36 10.89
N THR A 100 -23.80 -3.25 11.63
CA THR A 100 -23.54 -3.42 13.07
C THR A 100 -22.09 -3.82 13.31
N MET A 101 -21.56 -4.76 12.51
CA MET A 101 -20.17 -5.18 12.56
C MET A 101 -19.23 -4.00 12.25
N LEU A 102 -19.50 -3.22 11.20
CA LEU A 102 -18.74 -2.02 10.86
C LEU A 102 -18.69 -1.01 12.02
N THR A 103 -19.84 -0.70 12.63
CA THR A 103 -19.92 0.22 13.78
C THR A 103 -19.09 -0.29 14.96
N MET A 104 -19.18 -1.58 15.29
CA MET A 104 -18.38 -2.18 16.34
C MET A 104 -16.88 -2.04 16.02
N VAL A 105 -16.46 -2.41 14.81
CA VAL A 105 -15.06 -2.36 14.40
C VAL A 105 -14.50 -0.94 14.48
N VAL A 106 -15.24 0.04 13.99
CA VAL A 106 -14.87 1.47 14.08
C VAL A 106 -14.71 1.92 15.54
N ASN A 107 -15.68 1.62 16.41
CA ASN A 107 -15.63 2.02 17.81
C ASN A 107 -14.45 1.39 18.56
N HIS A 108 -14.16 0.12 18.31
CA HIS A 108 -13.00 -0.54 18.89
C HIS A 108 -11.69 0.05 18.38
N ALA A 109 -11.56 0.31 17.08
CA ALA A 109 -10.35 0.90 16.50
C ALA A 109 -10.08 2.32 17.02
N LEU A 110 -11.11 3.13 17.28
CA LEU A 110 -10.94 4.46 17.88
C LEU A 110 -10.31 4.39 19.28
N ASN A 111 -10.73 3.40 20.08
CA ASN A 111 -10.28 3.21 21.46
C ASN A 111 -8.92 2.48 21.55
N GLN A 112 -8.72 1.45 20.73
CA GLN A 112 -7.59 0.50 20.82
C GLN A 112 -6.49 0.77 19.77
N GLY A 113 -6.72 1.70 18.84
CA GLY A 113 -5.81 2.05 17.76
C GLY A 113 -6.06 1.24 16.48
N GLN A 114 -6.49 -0.02 16.58
CA GLN A 114 -6.92 -0.81 15.43
C GLN A 114 -7.83 -1.96 15.86
N PHE A 115 -8.70 -2.42 14.97
CA PHE A 115 -9.54 -3.59 15.21
C PHE A 115 -10.01 -4.20 13.90
N GLN A 116 -10.19 -5.52 13.87
CA GLN A 116 -10.74 -6.24 12.72
C GLN A 116 -11.77 -7.26 13.15
N ALA A 117 -12.80 -7.45 12.33
CA ALA A 117 -13.77 -8.53 12.50
C ALA A 117 -14.36 -8.95 11.15
N THR A 118 -14.80 -10.20 11.08
CA THR A 118 -15.50 -10.73 9.90
C THR A 118 -17.00 -10.65 10.13
N ASP A 119 -17.71 -10.07 9.16
CA ASP A 119 -19.16 -9.99 9.20
C ASP A 119 -19.84 -11.35 8.87
N PRO A 120 -21.16 -11.48 9.08
CA PRO A 120 -21.87 -12.74 8.80
C PRO A 120 -21.81 -13.19 7.33
N ASN A 121 -21.52 -12.27 6.40
CA ASN A 121 -21.43 -12.53 4.96
C ASN A 121 -20.00 -12.91 4.53
N GLY A 122 -19.05 -12.98 5.47
CA GLY A 122 -17.67 -13.39 5.23
C GLY A 122 -16.72 -12.24 4.84
N TYR A 123 -17.16 -10.99 4.94
CA TYR A 123 -16.32 -9.83 4.66
C TYR A 123 -15.50 -9.47 5.89
N LEU A 124 -14.19 -9.33 5.74
CA LEU A 124 -13.30 -8.80 6.77
C LEU A 124 -13.37 -7.27 6.75
N ILE A 125 -13.79 -6.69 7.85
CA ILE A 125 -13.77 -5.26 8.10
C ILE A 125 -12.58 -4.99 9.01
N PHE A 126 -11.66 -4.14 8.54
CA PHE A 126 -10.47 -3.73 9.28
C PHE A 126 -10.46 -2.21 9.42
N ALA A 127 -10.40 -1.72 10.66
CA ALA A 127 -10.26 -0.30 10.93
C ALA A 127 -8.96 -0.02 11.71
N ARG A 128 -8.32 1.09 11.38
CA ARG A 128 -7.09 1.55 12.02
C ARG A 128 -7.12 3.05 12.22
N ARG A 129 -6.79 3.48 13.43
CA ARG A 129 -6.51 4.87 13.77
C ARG A 129 -5.12 5.23 13.26
N GLN A 130 -5.05 6.18 12.36
CA GLN A 130 -3.83 6.80 11.89
C GLN A 130 -3.41 7.94 12.85
N SER A 131 -2.28 8.59 12.54
CA SER A 131 -1.70 9.68 13.33
C SER A 131 -2.73 10.76 13.70
N ALA A 132 -2.67 11.23 14.95
CA ALA A 132 -3.47 12.35 15.41
C ALA A 132 -2.82 13.67 14.98
N ILE A 133 -3.62 14.59 14.41
CA ILE A 133 -3.18 15.96 14.10
C ILE A 133 -4.05 16.92 14.92
N GLY A 134 -3.48 17.41 16.02
CA GLY A 134 -4.20 18.23 17.01
C GLY A 134 -5.24 17.40 17.77
N ALA A 135 -6.46 17.93 17.90
CA ALA A 135 -7.59 17.25 18.54
C ALA A 135 -8.35 16.28 17.61
N CYS A 136 -7.83 16.04 16.40
CA CYS A 136 -8.46 15.16 15.42
C CYS A 136 -7.67 13.87 15.25
N VAL A 137 -8.39 12.77 15.10
CA VAL A 137 -7.86 11.46 14.70
C VAL A 137 -8.27 11.18 13.27
N THR A 138 -7.41 10.56 12.49
CA THR A 138 -7.79 9.98 11.20
C THR A 138 -8.03 8.49 11.39
N LEU A 139 -9.13 7.97 10.87
CA LEU A 139 -9.49 6.55 10.91
C LEU A 139 -9.59 6.05 9.47
N SER A 140 -8.81 5.03 9.13
CA SER A 140 -8.97 4.28 7.87
C SER A 140 -9.80 3.03 8.14
N VAL A 141 -10.72 2.72 7.23
CA VAL A 141 -11.52 1.50 7.24
C VAL A 141 -11.39 0.84 5.89
N ASN A 142 -11.06 -0.45 5.88
CA ASN A 142 -11.00 -1.30 4.71
C ASN A 142 -12.01 -2.44 4.89
N ILE A 143 -12.79 -2.72 3.86
CA ILE A 143 -13.65 -3.91 3.76
C ILE A 143 -13.04 -4.81 2.70
N SER A 144 -12.92 -6.10 2.99
CA SER A 144 -12.32 -7.06 2.08
C SER A 144 -13.05 -8.39 2.05
N TYR A 145 -12.95 -9.09 0.93
CA TYR A 145 -13.51 -10.43 0.76
C TYR A 145 -12.46 -11.34 0.14
N ALA A 146 -12.17 -12.47 0.80
CA ALA A 146 -11.11 -13.39 0.37
C ALA A 146 -9.74 -12.72 0.09
N GLY A 147 -9.44 -11.64 0.83
CA GLY A 147 -8.20 -10.85 0.69
C GLY A 147 -8.24 -9.77 -0.39
N ASP A 148 -9.32 -9.65 -1.16
CA ASP A 148 -9.48 -8.55 -2.12
C ASP A 148 -10.09 -7.33 -1.43
N LEU A 149 -9.58 -6.14 -1.71
CA LEU A 149 -10.20 -4.90 -1.23
C LEU A 149 -11.56 -4.72 -1.93
N VAL A 150 -12.62 -4.52 -1.14
CA VAL A 150 -13.99 -4.31 -1.62
C VAL A 150 -14.35 -2.85 -1.55
N ASP A 151 -14.07 -2.22 -0.40
CA ASP A 151 -14.34 -0.82 -0.16
C ASP A 151 -13.34 -0.25 0.85
N ARG A 152 -13.13 1.06 0.79
CA ARG A 152 -12.21 1.79 1.65
C ARG A 152 -12.75 3.19 1.91
N ASP A 153 -12.69 3.60 3.17
CA ASP A 153 -12.96 4.97 3.56
C ASP A 153 -11.90 5.46 4.55
N THR A 154 -11.61 6.75 4.52
CA THR A 154 -10.73 7.40 5.48
C THR A 154 -11.41 8.66 5.99
N ARG A 155 -11.64 8.71 7.30
CA ARG A 155 -12.38 9.80 7.95
C ARG A 155 -11.54 10.48 9.00
N ARG A 156 -11.53 11.81 8.96
CA ARG A 156 -11.01 12.64 10.05
C ARG A 156 -12.13 12.90 11.05
N ILE A 157 -11.91 12.52 12.31
CA ILE A 157 -12.85 12.68 13.42
C ILE A 157 -12.21 13.66 14.40
N CYS A 158 -12.87 14.78 14.65
CA CYS A 158 -12.41 15.81 15.57
C CYS A 158 -13.34 15.83 16.80
N HIS A 159 -12.74 15.93 17.99
CA HIS A 159 -13.45 16.06 19.26
C HIS A 159 -13.44 17.51 19.75
#